data_AF-A0A0M3J2C6-F1
#
_entry.id   AF-A0A0M3J2C6-F1
#
_cell.length_a   1.000
_cell.length_b   1.000
_cell.length_c   1.000
_cell.angle_alpha   90.00
_cell.angle_beta   90.00
_cell.angle_gamma   90.00
#
_symmetry.space_group_name_H-M   'P 1'
#
loop_
_entity.id
_entity.type
_entity.pdbx_description
1 polymer ?
#
loop_
_entity_poly.entity_id
_entity_poly.type
_entity_poly.pdbx_seq_one_letter_code
_entity_poly.pdbx_strand_id
1 'polypeptide(L)'
;MKTKCNSIHLDNLLTDLGEREARSFTLEYATQVKTDYMLMIDADVHLVNADTLRILVETAYNLKVGILSPLVVQQDKFFSNFWGAISENGYYARSHDYIEIVKQERTGIWNVPFINSVYLIANWKFDHLKEAYSANPKLDPDMAFCDFARSSGHFMYVDNRQYFGFLVISDDFDPTKLHPEMYQIFDNRYLWESRYIPKEYFDVLAPEAPVNQPCQDVYDFPLMSEMFCKELIEEMENFGEWSSGKNQDGRLAGGYEN
;
A
#
# COMPACT_ATOMS: atom_id res chain seq x y z
N MET A 1 -15.77 2.99 -23.30
CA MET A 1 -14.90 3.19 -22.12
C MET A 1 -14.40 4.62 -22.15
N LYS A 2 -14.83 5.48 -21.23
CA LYS A 2 -14.13 6.75 -20.99
C LYS A 2 -12.87 6.39 -20.21
N THR A 3 -11.70 6.55 -20.81
CA THR A 3 -10.45 6.55 -20.04
C THR A 3 -10.58 7.63 -18.96
N LYS A 4 -10.40 7.25 -17.69
CA LYS A 4 -10.46 8.17 -16.54
C LYS A 4 -9.29 9.17 -16.49
N CYS A 5 -8.34 9.07 -17.42
CA CYS A 5 -7.17 9.93 -17.55
C CYS A 5 -7.18 10.64 -18.91
N ASN A 6 -6.69 11.88 -18.96
CA ASN A 6 -6.58 12.66 -20.20
C ASN A 6 -5.49 12.11 -21.14
N SER A 7 -4.42 11.56 -20.59
CA SER A 7 -3.33 10.89 -21.28
C SER A 7 -2.73 9.80 -20.40
N ILE A 8 -2.09 8.81 -21.01
CA ILE A 8 -1.33 7.76 -20.32
C ILE A 8 0.02 7.67 -21.03
N HIS A 9 1.10 7.75 -20.26
CA HIS A 9 2.45 7.45 -20.70
C HIS A 9 2.92 6.25 -19.89
N LEU A 10 3.25 5.17 -20.58
CA LEU A 10 3.85 3.98 -19.98
C LEU A 10 5.29 3.94 -20.47
N ASP A 11 6.22 4.03 -19.54
CA ASP A 11 7.62 3.84 -19.88
C ASP A 11 7.90 2.33 -20.00
N ASN A 12 8.10 1.88 -21.23
CA ASN A 12 8.47 0.51 -21.59
C ASN A 12 9.88 0.48 -22.20
N LEU A 13 10.75 1.44 -21.87
CA LEU A 13 12.09 1.48 -22.42
C LEU A 13 12.76 0.11 -22.25
N LEU A 14 13.40 -0.37 -23.32
CA LEU A 14 14.10 -1.66 -23.44
C LEU A 14 15.22 -1.87 -22.40
N THR A 15 15.44 -0.88 -21.55
CA THR A 15 16.36 -0.82 -20.42
C THR A 15 15.56 -0.40 -19.20
N ASP A 16 15.47 -1.26 -18.19
CA ASP A 16 14.89 -0.92 -16.90
C ASP A 16 15.55 0.36 -16.36
N LEU A 17 14.76 1.43 -16.26
CA LEU A 17 15.17 2.62 -15.52
C LEU A 17 15.26 2.25 -14.04
N GLY A 18 16.36 2.63 -13.40
CA GLY A 18 16.43 2.58 -11.94
C GLY A 18 15.40 3.52 -11.32
N GLU A 19 15.02 3.24 -10.08
CA GLU A 19 14.02 4.02 -9.35
C GLU A 19 14.37 5.52 -9.32
N ARG A 20 15.65 5.86 -9.10
CA ARG A 20 16.12 7.24 -9.05
C ARG A 20 15.90 7.95 -10.37
N GLU A 21 16.28 7.31 -11.46
CA GLU A 21 16.15 7.84 -12.82
C GLU A 21 14.69 8.03 -13.18
N ALA A 22 13.83 7.06 -12.85
CA ALA A 22 12.39 7.14 -13.08
C ALA A 22 11.72 8.28 -12.31
N ARG A 23 12.05 8.46 -11.02
CA ARG A 23 11.53 9.56 -10.20
C ARG A 23 12.04 10.93 -10.69
N SER A 24 13.31 11.01 -11.08
CA SER A 24 13.91 12.25 -11.63
C SER A 24 13.25 12.64 -12.95
N PHE A 25 13.10 11.67 -13.87
CA PHE A 25 12.42 11.85 -15.15
C PHE A 25 10.98 12.32 -14.96
N THR A 26 10.25 11.74 -14.00
CA THR A 26 8.84 12.11 -13.74
C THR A 26 8.72 13.58 -13.32
N LEU A 27 9.64 14.07 -12.49
CA LEU A 27 9.67 15.47 -12.07
C LEU A 27 9.99 16.41 -13.24
N GLU A 28 10.95 16.06 -14.10
CA GLU A 28 11.25 16.82 -15.32
C GLU A 28 10.06 16.83 -16.30
N TYR A 29 9.42 15.67 -16.47
CA TYR A 29 8.26 15.52 -17.33
C TYR A 29 7.09 16.40 -16.85
N ALA A 30 6.84 16.43 -15.53
CA ALA A 30 5.82 17.29 -14.92
C ALA A 30 6.04 18.79 -15.25
N THR A 31 7.30 19.25 -15.23
CA THR A 31 7.67 20.61 -15.66
C THR A 31 7.37 20.85 -17.13
N GLN A 32 7.68 19.88 -18.01
CA GLN A 32 7.47 20.01 -19.46
C GLN A 32 5.98 20.08 -19.83
N VAL A 33 5.13 19.27 -19.18
CA VAL A 33 3.69 19.22 -19.45
C VAL A 33 2.91 20.35 -18.76
N LYS A 34 3.58 21.19 -17.96
CA LYS A 34 2.99 22.35 -17.25
C LYS A 34 1.79 21.97 -16.37
N THR A 35 1.90 20.88 -15.63
CA THR A 35 0.87 20.50 -14.63
C THR A 35 0.95 21.42 -13.40
N ASP A 36 -0.19 21.64 -12.73
CA ASP A 36 -0.25 22.43 -11.48
C ASP A 36 0.28 21.66 -10.26
N TYR A 37 0.07 20.34 -10.28
CA TYR A 37 0.48 19.43 -9.22
C TYR A 37 0.94 18.09 -9.81
N MET A 38 1.85 17.43 -9.11
CA MET A 38 2.31 16.07 -9.39
C MET A 38 2.10 15.21 -8.15
N LEU A 39 1.35 14.11 -8.29
CA LEU A 39 1.21 13.10 -7.24
C LEU A 39 2.13 11.93 -7.58
N MET A 40 3.15 11.72 -6.74
CA MET A 40 3.94 10.50 -6.74
C MET A 40 3.22 9.46 -5.88
N ILE A 41 3.11 8.23 -6.38
CA ILE A 41 2.51 7.11 -5.66
C ILE A 41 3.24 5.82 -6.03
N ASP A 42 3.73 5.13 -5.02
CA ASP A 42 4.42 3.85 -5.15
C ASP A 42 3.41 2.70 -5.13
N ALA A 43 3.81 1.54 -5.65
CA ALA A 43 2.92 0.40 -5.87
C ALA A 43 2.41 -0.25 -4.58
N ASP A 44 3.08 -0.03 -3.45
CA ASP A 44 2.73 -0.52 -2.13
C ASP A 44 1.73 0.40 -1.40
N VAL A 45 1.27 1.49 -2.02
CA VAL A 45 0.27 2.39 -1.44
C VAL A 45 -1.14 1.97 -1.85
N HIS A 46 -1.97 1.62 -0.86
CA HIS A 46 -3.38 1.34 -1.08
C HIS A 46 -4.26 2.49 -0.56
N LEU A 47 -4.64 3.41 -1.46
CA LEU A 47 -5.57 4.50 -1.13
C LEU A 47 -7.01 4.00 -1.14
N VAL A 48 -7.69 4.08 0.02
CA VAL A 48 -9.10 3.73 0.15
C VAL A 48 -10.01 4.94 -0.02
N ASN A 49 -9.49 6.15 0.24
CA ASN A 49 -10.27 7.38 0.15
C ASN A 49 -10.22 7.93 -1.28
N ALA A 50 -11.33 7.80 -2.00
CA ALA A 50 -11.46 8.26 -3.39
C ALA A 50 -11.26 9.79 -3.56
N ASP A 51 -11.40 10.56 -2.48
CA ASP A 51 -11.19 12.01 -2.46
C ASP A 51 -9.74 12.43 -2.17
N THR A 52 -8.82 11.50 -1.96
CA THR A 52 -7.43 11.79 -1.54
C THR A 52 -6.77 12.89 -2.38
N LEU A 53 -6.76 12.76 -3.71
CA LEU A 53 -6.13 13.75 -4.58
C LEU A 53 -6.78 15.14 -4.44
N ARG A 54 -8.12 15.20 -4.38
CA ARG A 54 -8.86 16.44 -4.19
C ARG A 54 -8.49 17.11 -2.87
N ILE A 55 -8.51 16.34 -1.78
CA ILE A 55 -8.18 16.83 -0.43
C ILE A 55 -6.74 17.37 -0.39
N LEU A 56 -5.78 16.64 -0.97
CA LEU A 56 -4.38 17.06 -1.00
C LEU A 56 -4.19 18.34 -1.80
N VAL A 57 -4.80 18.46 -2.98
CA VAL A 57 -4.72 19.67 -3.82
C VAL A 57 -5.36 20.87 -3.12
N GLU A 58 -6.57 20.72 -2.58
CA GLU A 58 -7.27 21.78 -1.84
C GLU A 58 -6.44 22.23 -0.62
N THR A 59 -5.85 21.27 0.11
CA THR A 59 -5.00 21.55 1.27
C THR A 59 -3.72 22.27 0.87
N ALA A 60 -3.04 21.78 -0.18
CA ALA A 60 -1.82 22.38 -0.70
C ALA A 60 -2.05 23.81 -1.18
N TYR A 61 -3.15 24.05 -1.88
CA TYR A 61 -3.56 25.37 -2.33
C TYR A 61 -3.86 26.32 -1.17
N ASN A 62 -4.75 25.92 -0.26
CA ASN A 62 -5.23 26.77 0.83
C ASN A 62 -4.14 27.16 1.82
N LEU A 63 -3.22 26.23 2.12
CA LEU A 63 -2.12 26.45 3.06
C LEU A 63 -0.82 26.88 2.39
N LYS A 64 -0.80 26.96 1.05
CA LYS A 64 0.38 27.29 0.25
C LYS A 64 1.58 26.38 0.56
N VAL A 65 1.33 25.09 0.76
CA VAL A 65 2.38 24.09 0.98
C VAL A 65 2.81 23.47 -0.34
N GLY A 66 4.12 23.28 -0.51
CA GLY A 66 4.71 22.84 -1.78
C GLY A 66 4.91 21.33 -1.89
N ILE A 67 5.04 20.63 -0.76
CA ILE A 67 5.26 19.18 -0.68
C ILE A 67 4.35 18.66 0.44
N LEU A 68 3.39 17.79 0.10
CA LEU A 68 2.36 17.30 1.01
C LEU A 68 2.09 15.82 0.79
N SER A 69 2.18 15.03 1.85
CA SER A 69 1.90 13.59 1.84
C SER A 69 0.64 13.28 2.64
N PRO A 70 -0.28 12.44 2.15
CA PRO A 70 -1.28 11.82 3.02
C PRO A 70 -0.58 10.79 3.92
N LEU A 71 -0.95 10.73 5.20
CA LEU A 71 -0.47 9.68 6.08
C LEU A 71 -1.02 8.32 5.62
N VAL A 72 -0.12 7.39 5.32
CA VAL A 72 -0.42 5.96 5.15
C VAL A 72 0.48 5.13 6.07
N VAL A 73 -0.10 4.09 6.66
CA VAL A 73 0.53 3.26 7.69
C VAL A 73 0.36 1.80 7.30
N GLN A 74 1.34 0.94 7.58
CA GLN A 74 1.13 -0.50 7.52
C GLN A 74 0.08 -0.90 8.57
N GLN A 75 -0.92 -1.68 8.16
CA GLN A 75 -2.00 -2.08 9.04
C GLN A 75 -1.47 -2.85 10.27
N ASP A 76 -2.05 -2.57 11.43
CA ASP A 76 -1.68 -3.15 12.74
C ASP A 76 -0.19 -2.99 13.13
N LYS A 77 0.53 -2.10 12.45
CA LYS A 77 1.94 -1.77 12.70
C LYS A 77 2.12 -0.26 12.89
N PHE A 78 3.34 0.14 13.24
CA PHE A 78 3.72 1.56 13.37
C PHE A 78 4.57 2.07 12.21
N PHE A 79 4.90 1.22 11.24
CA PHE A 79 5.64 1.65 10.06
C PHE A 79 4.73 2.51 9.19
N SER A 80 5.18 3.71 8.83
CA SER A 80 4.40 4.69 8.08
C SER A 80 5.28 5.42 7.07
N ASN A 81 4.64 6.15 6.17
CA ASN A 81 5.33 6.84 5.09
C ASN A 81 5.97 8.19 5.48
N PHE A 82 6.29 8.38 6.76
CA PHE A 82 7.00 9.56 7.25
C PHE A 82 7.89 9.23 8.44
N TRP A 83 8.91 10.05 8.69
CA TRP A 83 9.66 10.02 9.95
C TRP A 83 9.41 11.30 10.73
N GLY A 84 9.19 11.19 12.05
CA GLY A 84 9.00 12.35 12.92
C GLY A 84 10.32 13.04 13.32
N ALA A 85 11.45 12.33 13.28
CA ALA A 85 12.77 12.87 13.58
C ALA A 85 13.86 12.18 12.76
N ILE A 86 15.05 12.79 12.75
CA ILE A 86 16.24 12.26 12.10
C ILE A 86 17.40 12.30 13.12
N SER A 87 18.23 11.25 13.14
CA SER A 87 19.44 11.18 13.97
C SER A 87 20.58 12.00 13.38
N GLU A 88 21.64 12.25 14.14
CA GLU A 88 22.79 13.07 13.70
C GLU A 88 23.45 12.59 12.39
N ASN A 89 23.34 11.30 12.09
CA ASN A 89 23.86 10.68 10.86
C ASN A 89 22.88 10.72 9.67
N GLY A 90 21.71 11.37 9.79
CA GLY A 90 20.75 11.52 8.70
C GLY A 90 19.71 10.40 8.55
N TYR A 91 19.70 9.42 9.44
CA TYR A 91 18.79 8.26 9.41
C TYR A 91 17.59 8.43 10.34
N TYR A 92 16.70 7.44 10.32
CA TYR A 92 15.49 7.41 11.15
C TYR A 92 15.77 7.66 12.64
N ALA A 93 15.01 8.57 13.23
CA ALA A 93 14.82 8.67 14.66
C ALA A 93 13.34 8.81 14.98
N ARG A 94 12.91 8.27 16.12
CA ARG A 94 11.52 8.38 16.58
C ARG A 94 11.30 9.70 17.31
N SER A 95 10.36 10.53 16.86
CA SER A 95 9.90 11.71 17.61
C SER A 95 8.95 11.32 18.74
N HIS A 96 8.77 12.21 19.73
CA HIS A 96 7.91 11.94 20.89
C HIS A 96 6.43 11.74 20.52
N ASP A 97 5.98 12.43 19.47
CA ASP A 97 4.60 12.50 18.97
C ASP A 97 4.33 11.51 17.83
N TYR A 98 5.34 10.77 17.36
CA TYR A 98 5.23 9.86 16.22
C TYR A 98 4.05 8.89 16.35
N ILE A 99 3.92 8.23 17.51
CA ILE A 99 2.86 7.23 17.74
C ILE A 99 1.47 7.88 17.77
N GLU A 100 1.33 9.06 18.38
CA GLU A 100 0.05 9.77 18.45
C GLU A 100 -0.40 10.27 17.06
N ILE A 101 0.54 10.67 16.21
CA ILE A 101 0.28 11.04 14.80
C ILE A 101 -0.14 9.81 13.99
N VAL A 102 0.61 8.71 14.10
CA VAL A 102 0.35 7.45 13.38
C VAL A 102 -1.02 6.87 13.74
N LYS A 103 -1.38 6.89 15.04
CA LYS A 103 -2.68 6.42 15.52
C LYS A 103 -3.83 7.41 15.32
N GLN A 104 -3.56 8.58 14.74
CA GLN A 104 -4.53 9.68 14.61
C GLN A 104 -5.13 10.14 15.96
N GLU A 105 -4.40 9.95 17.06
CA GLU A 105 -4.75 10.51 18.38
C GLU A 105 -4.49 12.02 18.41
N ARG A 106 -3.50 12.49 17.65
CA ARG A 106 -3.29 13.90 17.29
C ARG A 106 -3.39 14.06 15.79
N THR A 107 -4.36 14.85 15.33
CA THR A 107 -4.60 15.09 13.90
C THR A 107 -4.23 16.52 13.50
N GLY A 108 -3.74 16.67 12.27
CA GLY A 108 -3.24 17.93 11.76
C GLY A 108 -2.43 17.78 10.48
N ILE A 109 -1.69 18.84 10.16
CA ILE A 109 -0.71 18.86 9.08
C ILE A 109 0.64 19.15 9.72
N TRP A 110 1.55 18.21 9.59
CA TRP A 110 2.78 18.18 10.39
C TRP A 110 3.97 18.42 9.48
N ASN A 111 4.81 19.40 9.82
CA ASN A 111 6.09 19.56 9.16
C ASN A 111 7.03 18.44 9.64
N VAL A 112 7.47 17.60 8.72
CA VAL A 112 8.23 16.39 9.01
C VAL A 112 9.52 16.34 8.19
N PRO A 113 10.60 15.76 8.74
CA PRO A 113 11.89 15.72 8.06
C PRO A 113 11.97 14.69 6.92
N PHE A 114 11.06 13.71 6.84
CA PHE A 114 11.09 12.66 5.82
C PHE A 114 9.67 12.24 5.46
N ILE A 115 9.43 12.01 4.18
CA ILE A 115 8.22 11.41 3.60
C ILE A 115 8.64 10.45 2.48
N ASN A 116 7.83 9.42 2.21
CA ASN A 116 8.00 8.56 1.04
C ASN A 116 6.64 7.99 0.58
N SER A 117 6.68 7.04 -0.37
CA SER A 117 5.56 6.22 -0.89
C SER A 117 4.45 6.99 -1.60
N VAL A 118 3.89 8.06 -1.03
CA VAL A 118 2.86 8.89 -1.66
C VAL A 118 2.99 10.35 -1.25
N TYR A 119 3.09 11.25 -2.22
CA TYR A 119 3.19 12.69 -1.95
C TYR A 119 2.87 13.54 -3.18
N LEU A 120 2.27 14.69 -2.89
CA LEU A 120 1.93 15.74 -3.84
C LEU A 120 3.01 16.82 -3.84
N ILE A 121 3.46 17.23 -5.02
CA ILE A 121 4.36 18.37 -5.23
C ILE A 121 3.64 19.42 -6.06
N ALA A 122 3.66 20.67 -5.61
CA ALA A 122 3.10 21.80 -6.35
C ALA A 122 4.09 22.32 -7.41
N ASN A 123 3.58 22.80 -8.54
CA ASN A 123 4.39 23.18 -9.70
C ASN A 123 5.52 24.18 -9.45
N TRP A 124 5.29 25.15 -8.57
CA TRP A 124 6.28 26.16 -8.19
C TRP A 124 7.47 25.57 -7.42
N LYS A 125 7.46 24.29 -7.07
CA LYS A 125 8.60 23.55 -6.52
C LYS A 125 9.40 22.77 -7.55
N PHE A 126 8.87 22.47 -8.74
CA PHE A 126 9.49 21.50 -9.65
C PHE A 126 10.92 21.91 -10.06
N ASP A 127 11.11 23.16 -10.51
CA ASP A 127 12.43 23.67 -10.91
C ASP A 127 13.45 23.68 -9.76
N HIS A 128 12.97 23.87 -8.52
CA HIS A 128 13.81 23.87 -7.33
C HIS A 128 14.17 22.45 -6.87
N LEU A 129 13.37 21.45 -7.23
CA LEU A 129 13.54 20.06 -6.81
C LEU A 129 14.16 19.16 -7.90
N LYS A 130 14.50 19.70 -9.07
CA LYS A 130 14.97 18.92 -10.23
C LYS A 130 16.13 17.95 -9.90
N GLU A 131 17.04 18.36 -9.01
CA GLU A 131 18.20 17.56 -8.60
C GLU A 131 17.93 16.71 -7.35
N ALA A 132 16.74 16.76 -6.77
CA ALA A 132 16.49 16.26 -5.41
C ALA A 132 16.79 14.76 -5.27
N TYR A 133 16.37 13.95 -6.23
CA TYR A 133 16.67 12.51 -6.22
C TYR A 133 18.12 12.21 -6.54
N SER A 134 18.84 13.07 -7.27
CA SER A 134 20.21 12.79 -7.75
C SER A 134 21.31 13.49 -6.95
N ALA A 135 20.94 14.40 -6.04
CA ALA A 135 21.88 15.22 -5.28
C ALA A 135 22.83 14.41 -4.39
N ASN A 136 22.38 13.26 -3.87
CA ASN A 136 23.21 12.35 -3.10
C ASN A 136 23.02 10.89 -3.54
N PRO A 137 23.83 10.39 -4.48
CA PRO A 137 23.67 9.04 -5.02
C PRO A 137 24.06 7.92 -4.03
N LYS A 138 24.62 8.27 -2.86
CA LYS A 138 24.97 7.30 -1.81
C LYS A 138 23.77 6.93 -0.93
N LEU A 139 22.76 7.77 -0.88
CA LEU A 139 21.50 7.52 -0.17
C LEU A 139 20.52 6.84 -1.13
N ASP A 140 19.52 6.11 -0.63
CA ASP A 140 18.38 5.72 -1.46
C ASP A 140 17.64 6.96 -2.02
N PRO A 141 16.84 6.80 -3.09
CA PRO A 141 16.20 7.94 -3.77
C PRO A 141 15.32 8.81 -2.86
N ASP A 142 14.57 8.21 -1.95
CA ASP A 142 13.66 8.95 -1.04
C ASP A 142 14.45 9.72 0.02
N MET A 143 15.48 9.10 0.62
CA MET A 143 16.39 9.79 1.53
C MET A 143 17.13 10.94 0.83
N ALA A 144 17.58 10.75 -0.42
CA ALA A 144 18.22 11.80 -1.21
C ALA A 144 17.26 12.97 -1.46
N PHE A 145 16.01 12.69 -1.86
CA PHE A 145 14.97 13.70 -2.06
C PHE A 145 14.71 14.51 -0.79
N CYS A 146 14.46 13.81 0.33
CA CYS A 146 14.16 14.45 1.61
C CYS A 146 15.35 15.25 2.14
N ASP A 147 16.58 14.73 1.98
CA ASP A 147 17.80 15.43 2.39
C ASP A 147 18.04 16.71 1.57
N PHE A 148 17.85 16.63 0.27
CA PHE A 148 17.91 17.80 -0.60
C PHE A 148 16.84 18.83 -0.24
N ALA A 149 15.60 18.40 0.00
CA ALA A 149 14.51 19.28 0.42
C ALA A 149 14.86 20.01 1.72
N ARG A 150 15.32 19.30 2.75
CA ARG A 150 15.73 19.89 4.03
C ARG A 150 16.89 20.88 3.87
N SER A 151 17.96 20.48 3.19
CA SER A 151 19.15 21.31 2.99
C SER A 151 18.88 22.57 2.15
N SER A 152 17.86 22.51 1.29
CA SER A 152 17.38 23.64 0.47
C SER A 152 16.26 24.46 1.12
N GLY A 153 15.93 24.20 2.40
CA GLY A 153 14.91 24.94 3.14
C GLY A 153 13.47 24.69 2.66
N HIS A 154 13.21 23.53 2.06
CA HIS A 154 11.88 23.09 1.68
C HIS A 154 11.27 22.23 2.77
N PHE A 155 10.19 22.71 3.39
CA PHE A 155 9.40 21.91 4.31
C PHE A 155 8.59 20.85 3.57
N MET A 156 8.47 19.70 4.21
CA MET A 156 7.66 18.57 3.79
C MET A 156 6.58 18.36 4.85
N TYR A 157 5.35 18.12 4.41
CA TYR A 157 4.22 18.00 5.32
C TYR A 157 3.55 16.64 5.19
N VAL A 158 3.08 16.09 6.30
CA VAL A 158 2.16 14.94 6.31
C VAL A 158 0.79 15.37 6.86
N ASP A 159 -0.27 14.96 6.17
CA ASP A 159 -1.67 15.18 6.56
C ASP A 159 -2.27 13.90 7.11
N ASN A 160 -2.69 13.92 8.38
CA ASN A 160 -3.36 12.80 9.03
C ASN A 160 -4.78 13.16 9.52
N ARG A 161 -5.40 14.22 8.96
CA ARG A 161 -6.75 14.65 9.35
C ARG A 161 -7.84 13.70 8.87
N GLN A 162 -7.54 12.84 7.91
CA GLN A 162 -8.44 11.79 7.41
C GLN A 162 -7.68 10.47 7.28
N TYR A 163 -8.43 9.37 7.24
CA TYR A 163 -7.90 8.09 6.81
C TYR A 163 -7.86 8.06 5.28
N PHE A 164 -6.64 8.06 4.72
CA PHE A 164 -6.43 8.09 3.27
C PHE A 164 -6.25 6.68 2.69
N GLY A 165 -5.56 5.80 3.42
CA GLY A 165 -5.12 4.50 2.94
C GLY A 165 -4.14 3.83 3.88
N PHE A 166 -3.48 2.80 3.38
CA PHE A 166 -2.47 2.04 4.11
C PHE A 166 -1.35 1.58 3.19
N LEU A 167 -0.25 1.13 3.79
CA LEU A 167 0.88 0.51 3.10
C LEU A 167 0.68 -1.01 3.05
N VAL A 168 0.86 -1.57 1.87
CA VAL A 168 0.90 -3.01 1.60
C VAL A 168 2.27 -3.53 2.02
N ILE A 169 2.31 -4.71 2.63
CA ILE A 169 3.56 -5.38 3.02
C ILE A 169 3.98 -6.30 1.88
N SER A 170 5.18 -6.13 1.34
CA SER A 170 5.67 -6.93 0.19
C SER A 170 7.00 -7.64 0.45
N ASP A 171 7.52 -7.61 1.67
CA ASP A 171 8.85 -8.13 2.02
C ASP A 171 9.01 -9.62 1.66
N ASP A 172 8.00 -10.44 1.98
CA ASP A 172 7.96 -11.88 1.74
C ASP A 172 7.00 -12.28 0.61
N PHE A 173 6.67 -11.35 -0.30
CA PHE A 173 5.80 -11.63 -1.43
C PHE A 173 6.50 -12.53 -2.45
N ASP A 174 5.96 -13.72 -2.69
CA ASP A 174 6.51 -14.70 -3.64
C ASP A 174 5.80 -14.62 -5.01
N PRO A 175 6.38 -13.94 -6.01
CA PRO A 175 5.76 -13.81 -7.34
C PRO A 175 5.86 -15.10 -8.17
N THR A 176 6.48 -16.16 -7.66
CA THR A 176 6.65 -17.43 -8.40
C THR A 176 5.45 -18.37 -8.26
N LYS A 177 4.56 -18.11 -7.30
CA LYS A 177 3.27 -18.80 -7.17
C LYS A 177 2.35 -18.47 -8.35
N LEU A 178 1.41 -19.37 -8.67
CA LEU A 178 0.45 -19.11 -9.74
C LEU A 178 -0.53 -17.99 -9.34
N HIS A 179 -0.95 -17.99 -8.07
CA HIS A 179 -1.78 -16.99 -7.43
C HIS A 179 -1.12 -16.52 -6.12
N PRO A 180 -0.08 -15.65 -6.18
CA PRO A 180 0.68 -15.19 -5.00
C PRO A 180 -0.18 -14.62 -3.88
N GLU A 181 -1.26 -13.92 -4.22
CA GLU A 181 -2.13 -13.27 -3.25
C GLU A 181 -2.88 -14.25 -2.35
N MET A 182 -3.06 -15.52 -2.76
CA MET A 182 -3.65 -16.55 -1.90
C MET A 182 -2.84 -16.75 -0.61
N TYR A 183 -1.54 -16.51 -0.64
CA TYR A 183 -0.62 -16.70 0.48
C TYR A 183 -0.49 -15.46 1.38
N GLN A 184 -1.18 -14.36 1.05
CA GLN A 184 -1.04 -13.05 1.71
C GLN A 184 -1.93 -12.84 2.93
N ILE A 185 -2.56 -13.90 3.46
CA ILE A 185 -3.47 -13.81 4.62
C ILE A 185 -2.78 -13.26 5.87
N PHE A 186 -1.48 -13.50 6.03
CA PHE A 186 -0.72 -13.08 7.21
C PHE A 186 -0.21 -11.64 7.10
N ASP A 187 0.28 -11.24 5.93
CA ASP A 187 0.89 -9.92 5.73
C ASP A 187 -0.13 -8.85 5.36
N ASN A 188 -1.12 -9.19 4.55
CA ASN A 188 -2.09 -8.23 3.98
C ASN A 188 -3.53 -8.71 4.21
N ARG A 189 -3.85 -9.09 5.45
CA ARG A 189 -5.13 -9.70 5.83
C ARG A 189 -6.36 -8.96 5.32
N TYR A 190 -6.41 -7.64 5.44
CA TYR A 190 -7.57 -6.86 4.97
C TYR A 190 -7.79 -7.01 3.46
N LEU A 191 -6.71 -6.93 2.66
CA LEU A 191 -6.79 -7.12 1.21
C LEU A 191 -7.19 -8.57 0.88
N TRP A 192 -6.59 -9.53 1.58
CA TRP A 192 -6.88 -10.95 1.43
C TRP A 192 -8.36 -11.25 1.72
N GLU A 193 -8.89 -10.78 2.85
CA GLU A 193 -10.30 -10.94 3.23
C GLU A 193 -11.22 -10.27 2.21
N SER A 194 -10.90 -9.05 1.76
CA SER A 194 -11.71 -8.35 0.75
C SER A 194 -11.81 -9.08 -0.59
N ARG A 195 -10.82 -9.93 -0.91
CA ARG A 195 -10.74 -10.70 -2.15
C ARG A 195 -11.35 -12.10 -2.00
N TYR A 196 -11.09 -12.77 -0.88
CA TYR A 196 -11.33 -14.20 -0.71
C TYR A 196 -12.45 -14.55 0.27
N ILE A 197 -12.90 -13.61 1.11
CA ILE A 197 -14.00 -13.83 2.05
C ILE A 197 -15.26 -13.11 1.54
N PRO A 198 -16.38 -13.82 1.36
CA PRO A 198 -17.64 -13.21 0.96
C PRO A 198 -18.18 -12.31 2.09
N LYS A 199 -18.88 -11.23 1.76
CA LYS A 199 -19.39 -10.29 2.78
C LYS A 199 -20.36 -10.97 3.74
N GLU A 200 -21.14 -11.90 3.22
CA GLU A 200 -22.14 -12.70 3.91
C GLU A 200 -21.52 -13.58 5.01
N TYR A 201 -20.23 -13.91 4.93
CA TYR A 201 -19.52 -14.60 6.01
C TYR A 201 -19.56 -13.79 7.31
N PHE A 202 -19.36 -12.47 7.23
CA PHE A 202 -19.34 -11.61 8.40
C PHE A 202 -20.73 -11.43 9.03
N ASP A 203 -21.79 -11.53 8.23
CA ASP A 203 -23.17 -11.48 8.74
C ASP A 203 -23.47 -12.69 9.64
N VAL A 204 -22.91 -13.86 9.31
CA VAL A 204 -23.06 -15.11 10.07
C VAL A 204 -22.34 -15.06 11.43
N LEU A 205 -21.32 -14.21 11.58
CA LEU A 205 -20.60 -14.05 12.85
C LEU A 205 -21.38 -13.26 13.92
N ALA A 206 -22.50 -12.62 13.55
CA ALA A 206 -23.30 -11.88 14.53
C ALA A 206 -23.94 -12.83 15.56
N PRO A 207 -23.99 -12.47 16.86
CA PRO A 207 -24.40 -13.40 17.94
C PRO A 207 -25.77 -14.08 17.78
N GLU A 208 -26.69 -13.45 17.04
CA GLU A 208 -28.06 -13.94 16.83
C GLU A 208 -28.34 -14.31 15.36
N ALA A 209 -27.31 -14.36 14.50
CA ALA A 209 -27.50 -14.69 13.09
C ALA A 209 -27.97 -16.15 12.94
N PRO A 210 -29.09 -16.40 12.25
CA PRO A 210 -29.52 -17.77 11.98
C PRO A 210 -28.54 -18.42 11.00
N VAL A 211 -27.92 -19.51 11.40
CA VAL A 211 -27.07 -20.34 10.55
C VAL A 211 -27.89 -21.52 10.03
N ASN A 212 -27.81 -21.78 8.72
CA ASN A 212 -28.54 -22.89 8.11
C ASN A 212 -28.04 -24.22 8.71
N GLN A 213 -28.96 -25.10 9.07
CA GLN A 213 -28.66 -26.44 9.56
C GLN A 213 -29.38 -27.48 8.71
N PRO A 214 -28.77 -27.97 7.62
CA PRO A 214 -29.40 -28.97 6.74
C PRO A 214 -29.69 -30.29 7.45
N CYS A 215 -28.93 -30.62 8.50
CA CYS A 215 -29.22 -31.73 9.39
C CYS A 215 -28.69 -31.45 10.80
N GLN A 216 -29.05 -32.32 11.76
CA GLN A 216 -28.69 -32.16 13.16
C GLN A 216 -27.17 -32.02 13.32
N ASP A 217 -26.76 -30.94 13.98
CA ASP A 217 -25.35 -30.60 14.27
C ASP A 217 -24.46 -30.42 13.03
N VAL A 218 -25.05 -30.12 11.86
CA VAL A 218 -24.32 -29.73 10.64
C VAL A 218 -24.72 -28.32 10.25
N TYR A 219 -23.73 -27.44 10.16
CA TYR A 219 -23.92 -26.02 9.88
C TYR A 219 -23.44 -25.69 8.47
N ASP A 220 -24.23 -24.86 7.77
CA ASP A 220 -23.99 -24.43 6.40
C ASP A 220 -23.97 -22.90 6.34
N PHE A 221 -22.85 -22.35 5.88
CA PHE A 221 -22.60 -20.91 5.83
C PHE A 221 -21.57 -20.57 4.74
N PRO A 222 -21.64 -19.36 4.15
CA PRO A 222 -20.66 -18.90 3.18
C PRO A 222 -19.29 -18.70 3.86
N LEU A 223 -18.22 -19.24 3.26
CA LEU A 223 -16.86 -19.13 3.81
C LEU A 223 -15.86 -18.53 2.84
N MET A 224 -15.77 -19.07 1.62
CA MET A 224 -14.80 -18.65 0.60
C MET A 224 -15.51 -18.09 -0.63
N SER A 225 -14.92 -17.06 -1.25
CA SER A 225 -15.42 -16.49 -2.50
C SER A 225 -15.21 -17.43 -3.68
N GLU A 226 -15.97 -17.24 -4.76
CA GLU A 226 -15.76 -18.00 -6.01
C GLU A 226 -14.33 -17.84 -6.54
N MET A 227 -13.72 -16.66 -6.34
CA MET A 227 -12.33 -16.41 -6.72
C MET A 227 -11.38 -17.31 -5.94
N PHE A 228 -11.53 -17.39 -4.61
CA PHE A 228 -10.68 -18.26 -3.80
C PHE A 228 -10.80 -19.72 -4.23
N CYS A 229 -12.03 -20.21 -4.42
CA CYS A 229 -12.28 -21.58 -4.85
C CYS A 229 -11.63 -21.88 -6.20
N LYS A 230 -11.74 -20.94 -7.15
CA LYS A 230 -11.12 -21.07 -8.48
C LYS A 230 -9.59 -21.11 -8.38
N GLU A 231 -8.99 -20.12 -7.74
CA GLU A 231 -7.53 -20.01 -7.64
C GLU A 231 -6.92 -21.17 -6.84
N LEU A 232 -7.64 -21.68 -5.82
CA LEU A 232 -7.22 -22.89 -5.09
C LEU A 232 -7.19 -24.11 -6.01
N ILE A 233 -8.21 -24.32 -6.84
CA ILE A 233 -8.23 -25.41 -7.81
C ILE A 233 -7.05 -25.26 -8.78
N GLU A 234 -6.82 -24.04 -9.29
CA GLU A 234 -5.72 -23.74 -10.21
C GLU A 234 -4.34 -24.01 -9.58
N GLU A 235 -4.11 -23.63 -8.32
CA GLU A 235 -2.89 -23.95 -7.56
C GLU A 235 -2.69 -25.46 -7.38
N MET A 236 -3.74 -26.20 -6.98
CA MET A 236 -3.64 -27.65 -6.76
C MET A 236 -3.38 -28.41 -8.06
N GLU A 237 -4.03 -28.02 -9.16
CA GLU A 237 -3.78 -28.63 -10.48
C GLU A 237 -2.40 -28.26 -11.04
N ASN A 238 -1.91 -27.04 -10.76
CA ASN A 238 -0.56 -26.62 -11.13
C ASN A 238 0.51 -27.43 -10.38
N PHE A 239 0.25 -27.82 -9.13
CA PHE A 239 1.11 -28.76 -8.40
C PHE A 239 1.03 -30.17 -8.99
N GLY A 240 -0.17 -30.66 -9.33
CA GLY A 240 -0.40 -31.84 -10.17
C GLY A 240 -0.11 -33.21 -9.52
N GLU A 241 0.47 -33.26 -8.32
CA GLU A 241 0.76 -34.51 -7.59
C GLU A 241 -0.41 -34.95 -6.69
N TRP A 242 -1.54 -35.27 -7.31
CA TRP A 242 -2.71 -35.76 -6.59
C TRP A 242 -2.46 -37.13 -5.93
N SER A 243 -3.07 -37.34 -4.76
CA SER A 243 -2.99 -38.60 -4.01
C SER A 243 -3.41 -39.81 -4.86
N SER A 244 -2.66 -40.90 -4.74
CA SER A 244 -2.94 -42.18 -5.39
C SER A 244 -3.65 -43.16 -4.43
N GLY A 245 -3.99 -44.36 -4.91
CA GLY A 245 -4.67 -45.39 -4.11
C GLY A 245 -3.88 -45.98 -2.93
N LYS A 246 -2.67 -45.50 -2.66
CA LYS A 246 -1.87 -45.86 -1.47
C LYS A 246 -1.88 -44.77 -0.38
N ASN A 247 -2.62 -43.68 -0.59
CA ASN A 247 -2.73 -42.61 0.39
C ASN A 247 -3.42 -43.10 1.67
N GLN A 248 -2.99 -42.57 2.81
CA GLN A 248 -3.61 -42.82 4.12
C GLN A 248 -4.12 -41.48 4.65
N ASP A 249 -5.41 -41.44 5.00
CA ASP A 249 -6.04 -40.28 5.62
C ASP A 249 -6.51 -40.66 7.03
N GLY A 250 -6.49 -39.73 7.99
CA GLY A 250 -6.96 -39.96 9.37
C GLY A 250 -8.49 -40.07 9.49
N ARG A 251 -9.11 -40.93 8.68
CA ARG A 251 -10.56 -41.17 8.65
C ARG A 251 -10.87 -42.49 9.35
N LEU A 252 -11.73 -42.45 10.35
CA LEU A 252 -12.20 -43.65 11.03
C LEU A 252 -13.39 -44.26 10.29
N ALA A 253 -13.23 -45.50 9.82
CA ALA A 253 -14.32 -46.31 9.29
C ALA A 253 -14.36 -47.65 10.04
N GLY A 254 -15.36 -47.85 10.90
CA GLY A 254 -15.51 -49.10 11.66
C GLY A 254 -14.41 -49.34 12.72
N GLY A 255 -13.77 -48.29 13.22
CA GLY A 255 -12.73 -48.38 14.27
C GLY A 255 -11.30 -48.56 13.76
N TYR A 256 -11.10 -48.53 12.45
CA TYR A 256 -9.77 -48.52 11.80
C TYR A 256 -9.61 -47.22 11.00
N GLU A 257 -8.38 -46.69 11.01
CA GLU A 257 -7.90 -45.73 10.02
C GLU A 257 -7.31 -46.56 8.88
N ASN A 258 -7.99 -46.62 7.74
CA ASN A 258 -7.54 -47.36 6.55
C ASN A 258 -6.98 -46.41 5.50
#